data_AF-A0A4Y2UWP2-F1
#
_entry.id   AF-A0A4Y2UWP2-F1
#
_cell.length_a   1.000
_cell.length_b   1.000
_cell.length_c   1.000
_cell.angle_alpha   90.00
_cell.angle_beta   90.00
_cell.angle_gamma   90.00
#
_symmetry.space_group_name_H-M   'P 1'
#
loop_
_entity.id
_entity.type
_entity.pdbx_description
1 polymer ?
#
loop_
_entity_poly.entity_id
_entity_poly.type
_entity_poly.pdbx_seq_one_letter_code
_entity_poly.pdbx_strand_id
1 'polypeptide(L)'
;MPPLITENRLAYKNIEKAEAIADSLQLQFKNNDLSHPPTDFIVDRRIRILNSKSAKNDMNPCSPAEVAEAIGKLKNKKSPGKDVITNVMIKNLPIRIILRLTFIINCIFKFSYFPKSWKTAVVVPIYKQGKNAQIPDSYRPISLLSSLSKLAETIILNRLEAETENKLIPFQFGFRKGLSTTEQLIRMTEHIREGFNNHASTAAVFIDIAKAFDRVWIDGLIYKMHKLKIPRQLILLIQSYLKDRSFTVRVEKELSTLRTTEAGVVQGSRLGPHCFNIFINDICQMPETQLALFVDDTAIMCTGPNGALNVANLNKHLAELEKWLIRWKIKINVDKCQAICFSRARKLPPPPKLFRRTIPWCNETKYLGITLDRKLTYKKHITNITKNF
;
A
#
# COMPACT_ATOMS: atom_id res chain seq x y z
N MET A 1 25.59 5.65 5.26
CA MET A 1 25.22 5.27 3.88
C MET A 1 26.48 5.26 3.01
N PRO A 2 26.79 4.17 2.29
CA PRO A 2 27.94 4.12 1.38
C PRO A 2 27.77 5.11 0.21
N PRO A 3 28.81 5.34 -0.61
CA PRO A 3 28.67 6.04 -1.88
C PRO A 3 27.60 5.38 -2.76
N LEU A 4 26.83 6.19 -3.48
CA LEU A 4 25.78 5.70 -4.38
C LEU A 4 26.24 5.78 -5.83
N ILE A 5 25.94 4.74 -6.60
CA ILE A 5 26.17 4.70 -8.04
C ILE A 5 24.91 5.23 -8.73
N THR A 6 25.05 6.32 -9.49
CA THR A 6 24.01 6.80 -10.42
C THR A 6 24.47 6.61 -11.86
N GLU A 7 23.58 6.81 -12.83
CA GLU A 7 23.88 6.58 -14.26
C GLU A 7 25.12 7.34 -14.75
N ASN A 8 25.37 8.54 -14.21
CA ASN A 8 26.40 9.45 -14.72
C ASN A 8 27.54 9.75 -13.73
N ARG A 9 27.45 9.33 -12.47
CA ARG A 9 28.47 9.64 -11.44
C ARG A 9 28.36 8.76 -10.19
N LEU A 10 29.41 8.80 -9.38
CA LEU A 10 29.39 8.26 -8.02
C LEU A 10 29.13 9.40 -7.02
N ALA A 11 28.09 9.27 -6.20
CA ALA A 11 27.70 10.26 -5.20
C ALA A 11 28.37 9.96 -3.85
N TYR A 12 29.32 10.80 -3.45
CA TYR A 12 30.09 10.63 -2.22
C TYR A 12 29.58 11.51 -1.09
N LYS A 13 29.30 12.78 -1.39
CA LYS A 13 28.83 13.76 -0.39
C LYS A 13 27.38 13.48 0.00
N ASN A 14 27.00 13.85 1.22
CA ASN A 14 25.63 13.62 1.71
C ASN A 14 24.58 14.34 0.84
N ILE A 15 24.88 15.55 0.36
CA ILE A 15 24.00 16.28 -0.56
C ILE A 15 23.85 15.56 -1.91
N GLU A 16 24.95 15.05 -2.49
CA GLU A 16 24.92 14.30 -3.75
C GLU A 16 24.11 12.99 -3.60
N LYS A 17 24.24 12.31 -2.45
CA LYS A 17 23.46 11.13 -2.12
C LYS A 17 21.97 11.45 -1.97
N ALA A 18 21.66 12.58 -1.32
CA ALA A 18 20.28 13.04 -1.16
C ALA A 18 19.64 13.33 -2.53
N GLU A 19 20.35 14.03 -3.43
CA GLU A 19 19.91 14.26 -4.82
C GLU A 19 19.73 12.95 -5.59
N ALA A 20 20.72 12.05 -5.55
CA ALA A 20 20.66 10.77 -6.24
C ALA A 20 19.42 9.94 -5.85
N ILE A 21 19.10 9.90 -4.56
CA ILE A 21 17.90 9.23 -4.06
C ILE A 21 16.64 10.02 -4.47
N ALA A 22 16.67 11.35 -4.42
CA ALA A 22 15.54 12.19 -4.82
C ALA A 22 15.17 11.99 -6.29
N ASP A 23 16.16 11.94 -7.20
CA ASP A 23 15.98 11.68 -8.63
C ASP A 23 15.38 10.28 -8.86
N SER A 24 15.94 9.26 -8.20
CA SER A 24 15.42 7.89 -8.25
C SER A 24 13.97 7.79 -7.77
N LEU A 25 13.64 8.50 -6.70
CA LEU A 25 12.29 8.53 -6.14
C LEU A 25 11.32 9.32 -7.02
N GLN A 26 11.76 10.39 -7.66
CA GLN A 26 10.92 11.17 -8.57
C GLN A 26 10.49 10.33 -9.78
N LEU A 27 11.37 9.47 -10.30
CA LEU A 27 11.02 8.48 -11.33
C LEU A 27 10.10 7.36 -10.81
N GLN A 28 10.20 7.05 -9.51
CA GLN A 28 9.34 6.07 -8.87
C GLN A 28 7.92 6.57 -8.64
N PHE A 29 7.73 7.84 -8.25
CA PHE A 29 6.44 8.47 -7.99
C PHE A 29 5.72 8.94 -9.26
N LYS A 30 5.82 8.15 -10.33
CA LYS A 30 5.08 8.31 -11.59
C LYS A 30 4.17 7.11 -11.80
N ASN A 31 3.12 7.31 -12.59
CA ASN A 31 2.25 6.20 -12.99
C ASN A 31 3.07 5.13 -13.73
N ASN A 32 2.67 3.87 -13.58
CA ASN A 32 3.25 2.82 -14.41
C ASN A 32 2.94 3.07 -15.88
N ASP A 33 3.89 2.73 -16.74
CA ASP A 33 3.73 2.74 -18.19
C ASP A 33 2.88 1.53 -18.65
N LEU A 34 1.60 1.60 -18.29
CA LEU A 34 0.55 0.66 -18.63
C LEU A 34 -0.65 1.51 -19.05
N SER A 35 -1.20 1.20 -20.22
CA SER A 35 -2.31 1.96 -20.80
C SER A 35 -3.47 1.02 -21.09
N HIS A 36 -4.67 1.48 -20.77
CA HIS A 36 -5.91 0.84 -21.18
C HIS A 36 -6.87 1.94 -21.62
N PRO A 37 -6.82 2.37 -22.90
CA PRO A 37 -7.47 3.59 -23.37
C PRO A 37 -8.95 3.72 -23.00
N PRO A 38 -9.78 2.65 -23.04
CA PRO A 38 -11.18 2.75 -22.61
C PRO A 38 -11.33 3.14 -21.13
N THR A 39 -10.45 2.63 -20.26
CA THR A 39 -10.50 2.94 -18.84
C THR A 39 -9.94 4.32 -18.56
N ASP A 40 -8.84 4.69 -19.20
CA ASP A 40 -8.29 6.04 -19.13
C ASP A 40 -9.35 7.10 -19.47
N PHE A 41 -10.06 6.91 -20.60
CA PHE A 41 -11.14 7.80 -21.02
C PHE A 41 -12.27 7.91 -19.98
N ILE A 42 -12.74 6.78 -19.44
CA ILE A 42 -13.83 6.77 -18.45
C ILE A 42 -13.41 7.44 -17.14
N VAL A 43 -12.17 7.21 -16.69
CA VAL A 43 -11.60 7.82 -15.49
C VAL A 43 -11.49 9.32 -15.68
N ASP A 44 -10.86 9.76 -16.78
CA ASP A 44 -10.68 11.19 -17.10
C ASP A 44 -12.02 11.92 -17.19
N ARG A 45 -12.98 11.35 -17.92
CA ARG A 45 -14.33 11.92 -18.03
C ARG A 45 -14.99 12.06 -16.66
N ARG A 46 -14.89 11.03 -15.81
CA ARG A 46 -15.50 11.07 -14.48
C ARG A 46 -14.88 12.15 -13.61
N ILE A 47 -13.55 12.31 -13.66
CA ILE A 47 -12.83 13.30 -12.86
C ILE A 47 -13.16 14.72 -13.30
N ARG A 48 -13.28 14.98 -14.60
CA ARG A 48 -13.74 16.29 -15.10
C ARG A 48 -15.13 16.64 -14.56
N ILE A 49 -16.07 15.69 -14.61
CA ILE A 49 -17.42 15.87 -14.05
C ILE A 49 -17.37 16.03 -12.53
N LEU A 50 -16.48 15.29 -11.85
CA LEU A 50 -16.29 15.42 -10.42
C LEU A 50 -15.83 16.83 -10.09
N ASN A 51 -14.92 17.43 -10.85
CA ASN A 51 -14.35 18.75 -10.54
C ASN A 51 -15.26 19.92 -10.95
N SER A 52 -16.20 19.74 -11.88
CA SER A 52 -17.03 20.85 -12.41
C SER A 52 -18.23 21.25 -11.53
N LYS A 53 -18.65 20.40 -10.60
CA LYS A 53 -19.85 20.67 -9.76
C LYS A 53 -19.47 21.28 -8.41
N SER A 54 -20.33 22.11 -7.82
CA SER A 54 -20.16 22.49 -6.41
C SER A 54 -20.54 21.33 -5.49
N ALA A 55 -19.83 21.16 -4.37
CA ALA A 55 -20.18 20.14 -3.36
C ALA A 55 -21.19 20.72 -2.38
N LYS A 56 -22.25 19.96 -2.06
CA LYS A 56 -23.05 20.22 -0.86
C LYS A 56 -22.21 19.84 0.36
N ASN A 57 -22.30 20.65 1.41
CA ASN A 57 -21.50 20.51 2.61
C ASN A 57 -22.28 19.67 3.65
N ASP A 58 -22.15 18.35 3.54
CA ASP A 58 -22.91 17.40 4.38
C ASP A 58 -21.98 16.61 5.33
N MET A 59 -20.68 16.94 5.40
CA MET A 59 -19.76 16.28 6.33
C MET A 59 -19.97 16.76 7.76
N ASN A 60 -20.08 15.80 8.69
CA ASN A 60 -20.15 16.07 10.11
C ASN A 60 -18.88 16.78 10.60
N PRO A 61 -19.00 17.94 11.26
CA PRO A 61 -17.85 18.66 11.79
C PRO A 61 -17.18 17.87 12.92
N CYS A 62 -15.89 18.10 13.09
CA CYS A 62 -15.10 17.60 14.19
C CYS A 62 -15.33 18.42 15.46
N SER A 63 -15.39 17.73 16.60
CA SER A 63 -15.51 18.36 17.92
C SER A 63 -14.13 18.56 18.58
N PRO A 64 -13.99 19.53 19.50
CA PRO A 64 -12.75 19.68 20.26
C PRO A 64 -12.36 18.44 21.07
N ALA A 65 -13.36 17.69 21.56
CA ALA A 65 -13.15 16.43 22.27
C ALA A 65 -12.53 15.36 21.37
N GLU A 66 -13.00 15.23 20.12
CA GLU A 66 -12.43 14.33 19.12
C GLU A 66 -10.96 14.68 18.82
N VAL A 67 -10.64 15.97 18.69
CA VAL A 67 -9.25 16.43 18.51
C VAL A 67 -8.39 16.11 19.74
N ALA A 68 -8.89 16.38 20.95
CA ALA A 68 -8.17 16.10 22.19
C ALA A 68 -7.89 14.59 22.37
N GLU A 69 -8.87 13.74 22.06
CA GLU A 69 -8.72 12.28 22.10
C GLU A 69 -7.66 11.81 21.08
N ALA A 70 -7.70 12.35 19.85
CA ALA A 70 -6.71 12.04 18.83
C ALA A 70 -5.30 12.48 19.24
N ILE A 71 -5.15 13.63 19.91
CA ILE A 71 -3.88 14.10 20.49
C ILE A 71 -3.39 13.13 21.58
N GLY A 72 -4.27 12.68 22.47
CA GLY A 72 -3.94 11.73 23.53
C GLY A 72 -3.34 10.42 23.00
N LYS A 73 -3.86 9.94 21.86
CA LYS A 73 -3.40 8.71 21.17
C LYS A 73 -2.08 8.86 20.40
N LEU A 74 -1.50 10.06 20.31
CA LEU A 74 -0.21 10.26 19.63
C LEU A 74 0.93 9.53 20.37
N LYS A 75 1.85 8.90 19.64
CA LYS A 75 3.03 8.23 20.23
C LYS A 75 4.16 9.24 20.42
N ASN A 76 4.71 9.38 21.63
CA ASN A 76 5.68 10.43 21.97
C ASN A 76 6.99 10.34 21.15
N LYS A 77 7.56 9.14 20.99
CA LYS A 77 8.86 8.92 20.34
C LYS A 77 8.74 8.77 18.81
N LYS A 78 8.14 9.76 18.14
CA LYS A 78 8.03 9.81 16.67
C LYS A 78 8.75 11.03 16.12
N SER A 79 9.49 10.84 15.03
CA SER A 79 10.21 11.92 14.36
C SER A 79 9.22 12.92 13.72
N PRO A 80 9.46 14.23 13.88
CA PRO A 80 8.62 15.27 13.29
C PRO A 80 8.84 15.38 11.77
N GLY A 81 7.95 16.12 11.11
CA GLY A 81 8.10 16.50 9.70
C GLY A 81 8.99 17.73 9.54
N LYS A 82 8.83 18.41 8.39
CA LYS A 82 9.58 19.64 8.05
C LYS A 82 9.38 20.79 9.05
N ASP A 83 8.23 20.83 9.73
CA ASP A 83 7.88 21.84 10.71
C ASP A 83 8.56 21.65 12.08
N VAL A 84 9.23 20.50 12.29
CA VAL A 84 9.93 20.15 13.55
C VAL A 84 8.98 20.05 14.77
N ILE A 85 7.66 20.11 14.55
CA ILE A 85 6.65 19.99 15.61
C ILE A 85 6.54 18.52 16.02
N THR A 86 6.93 18.22 17.26
CA THR A 86 6.87 16.87 17.82
C THR A 86 5.51 16.53 18.40
N ASN A 87 5.21 15.23 18.52
CA ASN A 87 4.00 14.77 19.21
C ASN A 87 3.95 15.20 20.68
N VAL A 88 5.11 15.34 21.34
CA VAL A 88 5.21 15.83 22.72
C VAL A 88 4.76 17.28 22.81
N MET A 89 5.19 18.13 21.87
CA MET A 89 4.72 19.52 21.81
C MET A 89 3.20 19.59 21.61
N ILE A 90 2.63 18.77 20.72
CA ILE A 90 1.18 18.73 20.47
C ILE A 90 0.40 18.31 21.72
N LYS A 91 0.91 17.34 22.48
CA LYS A 91 0.26 16.88 23.72
C LYS A 91 0.25 17.92 24.83
N ASN A 92 1.17 18.89 24.80
CA ASN A 92 1.25 19.97 25.79
C ASN A 92 0.59 21.27 25.29
N LEU A 93 -0.21 21.22 24.23
CA LEU A 93 -0.90 22.41 23.73
C LEU A 93 -2.01 22.84 24.70
N PRO A 94 -2.16 24.16 24.97
CA PRO A 94 -3.25 24.64 25.80
C PRO A 94 -4.59 24.50 25.06
N ILE A 95 -5.67 24.43 25.83
CA ILE A 95 -7.05 24.23 25.31
C ILE A 95 -7.43 25.21 24.20
N ARG A 96 -6.99 26.47 24.30
CA ARG A 96 -7.23 27.52 23.28
C ARG A 96 -6.66 27.12 21.91
N ILE A 97 -5.53 26.42 21.87
CA ILE A 97 -4.93 25.96 20.62
C ILE A 97 -5.65 24.72 20.10
N ILE A 98 -6.12 23.82 20.97
CA ILE A 98 -6.95 22.67 20.56
C ILE A 98 -8.22 23.18 19.85
N LEU A 99 -8.88 24.21 20.37
CA LEU A 99 -10.03 24.85 19.72
C LEU A 99 -9.67 25.42 18.34
N ARG A 100 -8.51 26.08 18.20
CA ARG A 100 -8.03 26.59 16.90
C ARG A 100 -7.71 25.47 15.90
N LEU A 101 -7.09 24.39 16.37
CA LEU A 101 -6.84 23.21 15.53
C LEU A 101 -8.15 22.59 15.05
N THR A 102 -9.15 22.49 15.94
CA THR A 102 -10.49 22.03 15.61
C THR A 102 -11.11 22.89 14.51
N PHE A 103 -11.02 24.22 14.65
CA PHE A 103 -11.48 25.16 13.62
C PHE A 103 -10.78 24.92 12.27
N ILE A 104 -9.45 24.78 12.26
CA ILE A 104 -8.68 24.50 11.04
C ILE A 104 -9.14 23.18 10.39
N ILE A 105 -9.30 22.11 11.17
CA ILE A 105 -9.78 20.82 10.67
C ILE A 105 -11.20 20.93 10.09
N ASN A 106 -12.09 21.69 10.74
CA ASN A 106 -13.42 21.96 10.22
C ASN A 106 -13.41 22.78 8.93
N CYS A 107 -12.47 23.72 8.78
CA CYS A 107 -12.23 24.39 7.49
C CYS A 107 -11.76 23.41 6.41
N ILE A 108 -10.88 22.46 6.73
CA ILE A 108 -10.43 21.42 5.79
C ILE A 108 -11.62 20.62 5.26
N PHE A 109 -12.53 20.21 6.16
CA PHE A 109 -13.77 19.54 5.77
C PHE A 109 -14.67 20.45 4.92
N LYS A 110 -14.98 21.65 5.41
CA LYS A 110 -15.86 22.62 4.74
C LYS A 110 -15.41 22.94 3.31
N PHE A 111 -14.10 23.15 3.12
CA PHE A 111 -13.55 23.52 1.82
C PHE A 111 -13.08 22.33 0.98
N SER A 112 -13.15 21.09 1.50
CA SER A 112 -12.58 19.90 0.86
C SER A 112 -11.12 20.09 0.42
N TYR A 113 -10.36 20.84 1.22
CA TYR A 113 -9.03 21.32 0.85
C TYR A 113 -8.01 20.94 1.90
N PHE A 114 -6.97 20.21 1.48
CA PHE A 114 -5.86 19.87 2.35
C PHE A 114 -4.76 20.94 2.28
N PRO A 115 -4.25 21.47 3.43
CA PRO A 115 -3.29 22.57 3.43
C PRO A 115 -2.00 22.24 2.67
N LYS A 116 -1.59 23.12 1.75
CA LYS A 116 -0.34 23.00 0.98
C LYS A 116 0.90 22.85 1.86
N SER A 117 0.97 23.56 3.00
CA SER A 117 2.07 23.45 3.96
C SER A 117 2.24 22.03 4.52
N TRP A 118 1.17 21.23 4.54
CA TRP A 118 1.17 19.84 4.99
C TRP A 118 1.37 18.82 3.87
N LYS A 119 1.49 19.27 2.61
CA LYS A 119 1.72 18.41 1.44
C LYS A 119 3.19 18.14 1.13
N THR A 120 4.11 18.74 1.91
CA THR A 120 5.56 18.52 1.76
C THR A 120 6.06 17.49 2.77
N ALA A 121 6.68 16.41 2.28
CA ALA A 121 7.30 15.38 3.11
C ALA A 121 8.84 15.54 3.17
N VAL A 122 9.43 15.14 4.31
CA VAL A 122 10.87 14.88 4.39
C VAL A 122 11.07 13.37 4.34
N VAL A 123 11.63 12.86 3.25
CA VAL A 123 11.87 11.44 3.03
C VAL A 123 13.21 11.06 3.64
N VAL A 124 13.18 10.05 4.52
CA VAL A 124 14.38 9.44 5.08
C VAL A 124 14.56 8.06 4.44
N PRO A 125 15.66 7.83 3.71
CA PRO A 125 15.92 6.56 3.05
C PRO A 125 16.35 5.49 4.07
N ILE A 126 15.62 4.37 4.12
CA ILE A 126 15.97 3.21 4.96
C ILE A 126 16.42 2.05 4.09
N TYR A 127 17.64 1.55 4.34
CA TYR A 127 18.22 0.47 3.57
C TYR A 127 17.42 -0.85 3.66
N LYS A 128 17.15 -1.48 2.51
CA LYS A 128 16.59 -2.83 2.42
C LYS A 128 17.72 -3.85 2.61
N GLN A 129 17.68 -4.63 3.68
CA GLN A 129 18.66 -5.69 3.94
C GLN A 129 18.78 -6.66 2.75
N GLY A 130 20.01 -7.10 2.45
CA GLY A 130 20.29 -8.06 1.37
C GLY A 130 20.25 -7.50 -0.05
N LYS A 131 20.19 -6.17 -0.23
CA LYS A 131 20.30 -5.51 -1.54
C LYS A 131 21.69 -4.91 -1.72
N ASN A 132 22.02 -4.39 -2.91
CA ASN A 132 23.26 -3.64 -3.06
C ASN A 132 23.07 -2.22 -2.49
N ALA A 133 23.76 -1.90 -1.39
CA ALA A 133 23.66 -0.61 -0.71
C ALA A 133 24.16 0.58 -1.54
N GLN A 134 24.89 0.35 -2.64
CA GLN A 134 25.33 1.41 -3.53
C GLN A 134 24.24 1.84 -4.54
N ILE A 135 23.12 1.12 -4.63
CA ILE A 135 22.03 1.43 -5.56
C ILE A 135 20.94 2.25 -4.85
N PRO A 136 20.53 3.42 -5.36
CA PRO A 136 19.46 4.24 -4.75
C PRO A 136 18.12 3.49 -4.55
N ASP A 137 17.73 2.64 -5.48
CA ASP A 137 16.50 1.81 -5.42
C ASP A 137 16.50 0.77 -4.27
N SER A 138 17.65 0.51 -3.66
CA SER A 138 17.80 -0.36 -2.49
C SER A 138 17.31 0.29 -1.19
N TYR A 139 16.87 1.54 -1.22
CA TYR A 139 16.35 2.26 -0.05
C TYR A 139 14.82 2.38 -0.10
N ARG A 140 14.17 2.32 1.07
CA ARG A 140 12.73 2.57 1.25
C ARG A 140 12.52 4.05 1.57
N PRO A 141 11.58 4.74 0.90
CA PRO A 141 11.27 6.12 1.19
C PRO A 141 10.33 6.25 2.40
N ILE A 142 10.86 6.47 3.60
CA ILE A 142 10.00 6.75 4.76
C ILE A 142 9.69 8.24 4.81
N SER A 143 8.42 8.61 4.61
CA SER A 143 8.00 10.01 4.65
C SER A 143 7.72 10.50 6.07
N LEU A 144 8.49 11.48 6.51
CA LEU A 144 8.21 12.27 7.70
C LEU A 144 7.26 13.42 7.33
N LEU A 145 6.00 13.26 7.73
CA LEU A 145 4.95 14.27 7.61
C LEU A 145 4.83 15.08 8.89
N SER A 146 4.31 16.30 8.76
CA SER A 146 3.93 17.14 9.91
C SER A 146 3.06 16.37 10.90
N SER A 147 3.35 16.52 12.19
CA SER A 147 2.57 15.87 13.24
C SER A 147 1.13 16.43 13.29
N LEU A 148 0.94 17.71 12.97
CA LEU A 148 -0.38 18.34 12.83
C LEU A 148 -1.14 17.78 11.61
N SER A 149 -0.43 17.56 10.50
CA SER A 149 -0.99 16.89 9.33
C SER A 149 -1.51 15.49 9.69
N LYS A 150 -0.72 14.69 10.42
CA LYS A 150 -1.15 13.34 10.87
C LYS A 150 -2.33 13.37 11.84
N LEU A 151 -2.46 14.41 12.65
CA LEU A 151 -3.62 14.62 13.51
C LEU A 151 -4.89 14.83 12.66
N ALA A 152 -4.84 15.74 11.68
CA ALA A 152 -5.95 15.96 10.76
C ALA A 152 -6.28 14.70 9.94
N GLU A 153 -5.26 13.99 9.43
CA GLU A 153 -5.44 12.73 8.71
C GLU A 153 -6.17 11.67 9.55
N THR A 154 -5.93 11.62 10.87
CA THR A 154 -6.60 10.65 11.76
C THR A 154 -8.11 10.89 11.80
N ILE A 155 -8.53 12.15 11.86
CA ILE A 155 -9.96 12.52 11.90
C ILE A 155 -10.60 12.29 10.52
N ILE A 156 -9.90 12.63 9.44
CA ILE A 156 -10.36 12.35 8.07
C ILE A 156 -10.50 10.84 7.84
N LEU A 157 -9.54 10.05 8.34
CA LEU A 157 -9.55 8.59 8.23
C LEU A 157 -10.78 8.01 8.92
N ASN A 158 -11.13 8.46 10.12
CA ASN A 158 -12.34 7.98 10.82
C ASN A 158 -13.62 8.16 9.97
N ARG A 159 -13.75 9.31 9.28
CA ARG A 159 -14.89 9.56 8.38
C ARG A 159 -14.83 8.69 7.13
N LEU A 160 -13.63 8.45 6.59
CA LEU A 160 -13.45 7.60 5.41
C LEU A 160 -13.68 6.10 5.72
N GLU A 161 -13.26 5.63 6.88
CA GLU A 161 -13.51 4.28 7.37
C GLU A 161 -15.01 4.04 7.55
N ALA A 162 -15.74 4.95 8.18
CA ALA A 162 -17.20 4.86 8.32
C ALA A 162 -17.92 4.70 6.97
N GLU A 163 -17.42 5.37 5.92
CA GLU A 163 -17.99 5.30 4.57
C GLU A 163 -17.59 4.05 3.78
N THR A 164 -16.61 3.27 4.27
CA THR A 164 -16.01 2.15 3.52
C THR A 164 -16.05 0.81 4.26
N GLU A 165 -16.34 0.77 5.55
CA GLU A 165 -16.28 -0.43 6.40
C GLU A 165 -17.00 -1.65 5.78
N ASN A 166 -18.22 -1.45 5.29
CA ASN A 166 -19.06 -2.49 4.68
C ASN A 166 -18.91 -2.60 3.15
N LYS A 167 -17.99 -1.83 2.56
CA LYS A 167 -17.77 -1.77 1.10
C LYS A 167 -16.44 -2.41 0.69
N LEU A 168 -15.55 -2.66 1.66
CA LEU A 168 -14.27 -3.30 1.42
C LEU A 168 -14.40 -4.82 1.33
N ILE A 169 -13.68 -5.43 0.39
CA ILE A 169 -13.67 -6.89 0.22
C ILE A 169 -13.20 -7.59 1.50
N PRO A 170 -13.84 -8.70 1.89
CA PRO A 170 -13.55 -9.38 3.15
C PRO A 170 -12.15 -10.02 3.19
N PHE A 171 -11.50 -10.17 2.03
CA PHE A 171 -10.23 -10.88 1.89
C PHE A 171 -8.98 -10.02 2.11
N GLN A 172 -9.16 -8.70 2.24
CA GLN A 172 -8.11 -7.76 2.62
C GLN A 172 -8.02 -7.65 4.13
N PHE A 173 -6.88 -8.04 4.71
CA PHE A 173 -6.63 -8.04 6.15
C PHE A 173 -5.64 -6.94 6.57
N GLY A 174 -4.90 -6.36 5.62
CA GLY A 174 -3.94 -5.31 5.87
C GLY A 174 -4.61 -3.98 6.22
N PHE A 175 -4.12 -3.33 7.27
CA PHE A 175 -4.60 -2.01 7.73
C PHE A 175 -6.13 -1.92 7.90
N ARG A 176 -6.76 -3.00 8.37
CA ARG A 176 -8.18 -3.00 8.76
C ARG A 176 -8.32 -3.21 10.25
N LYS A 177 -9.32 -2.56 10.83
CA LYS A 177 -9.62 -2.69 12.26
C LYS A 177 -10.01 -4.13 12.57
N GLY A 178 -9.40 -4.69 13.61
CA GLY A 178 -9.68 -6.06 14.05
C GLY A 178 -9.17 -7.15 13.11
N LEU A 179 -8.30 -6.83 12.15
CA LEU A 179 -7.64 -7.80 11.28
C LEU A 179 -6.11 -7.65 11.34
N SER A 180 -5.41 -8.77 11.25
CA SER A 180 -3.98 -8.87 11.46
C SER A 180 -3.30 -9.83 10.48
N THR A 181 -1.96 -9.78 10.43
CA THR A 181 -1.16 -10.75 9.68
C THR A 181 -1.43 -12.18 10.14
N THR A 182 -1.59 -12.37 11.46
CA THR A 182 -1.83 -13.67 12.09
C THR A 182 -3.15 -14.27 11.62
N GLU A 183 -4.25 -13.50 11.63
CA GLU A 183 -5.55 -14.01 11.20
C GLU A 183 -5.56 -14.40 9.72
N GLN A 184 -4.88 -13.63 8.86
CA GLN A 184 -4.76 -13.99 7.45
C GLN A 184 -3.93 -15.27 7.24
N LEU A 185 -2.84 -15.42 8.01
CA LEU A 185 -2.02 -16.63 8.01
C LEU A 185 -2.82 -17.85 8.48
N ILE A 186 -3.60 -17.72 9.56
CA ILE A 186 -4.48 -18.78 10.06
C ILE A 186 -5.50 -19.17 8.99
N ARG A 187 -6.22 -18.19 8.43
CA ARG A 187 -7.22 -18.42 7.37
C ARG A 187 -6.62 -19.19 6.18
N MET A 188 -5.44 -18.77 5.72
CA MET A 188 -4.77 -19.42 4.60
C MET A 188 -4.30 -20.85 4.94
N THR A 189 -3.65 -21.01 6.10
CA THR A 189 -3.05 -22.31 6.48
C THR A 189 -4.10 -23.34 6.87
N GLU A 190 -5.22 -22.93 7.47
CA GLU A 190 -6.35 -23.81 7.77
C GLU A 190 -6.98 -24.32 6.47
N HIS A 191 -7.20 -23.45 5.50
CA HIS A 191 -7.73 -23.86 4.19
C HIS A 191 -6.83 -24.90 3.49
N ILE A 192 -5.50 -24.74 3.57
CA ILE A 192 -4.55 -25.71 3.01
C ILE A 192 -4.59 -27.03 3.81
N ARG A 193 -4.71 -26.97 5.14
CA ARG A 193 -4.79 -28.15 6.01
C ARG A 193 -6.07 -28.95 5.78
N GLU A 194 -7.21 -28.28 5.66
CA GLU A 194 -8.48 -28.89 5.24
C GLU A 194 -8.33 -29.60 3.89
N GLY A 195 -7.65 -28.96 2.94
CA GLY A 195 -7.28 -29.58 1.67
C GLY A 195 -6.51 -30.89 1.86
N PHE A 196 -5.48 -30.90 2.72
CA PHE A 196 -4.73 -32.13 3.03
C PHE A 196 -5.58 -33.22 3.68
N ASN A 197 -6.49 -32.86 4.58
CA ASN A 197 -7.38 -33.80 5.25
C ASN A 197 -8.36 -34.46 4.27
N ASN A 198 -8.77 -33.71 3.24
CA ASN A 198 -9.66 -34.19 2.17
C ASN A 198 -8.89 -34.81 0.98
N HIS A 199 -7.63 -35.20 1.17
CA HIS A 199 -6.76 -35.74 0.11
C HIS A 199 -6.63 -34.84 -1.13
N ALA A 200 -6.88 -33.54 -0.97
CA ALA A 200 -6.74 -32.53 -2.00
C ALA A 200 -5.36 -31.88 -1.97
N SER A 201 -5.07 -31.15 -3.04
CA SER A 201 -3.88 -30.29 -3.15
C SER A 201 -4.28 -28.84 -3.31
N THR A 202 -3.44 -27.93 -2.84
CA THR A 202 -3.63 -26.49 -3.02
C THR A 202 -2.52 -25.92 -3.89
N ALA A 203 -2.87 -25.42 -5.06
CA ALA A 203 -1.98 -24.63 -5.90
C ALA A 203 -2.09 -23.17 -5.49
N ALA A 204 -0.97 -22.52 -5.17
CA ALA A 204 -0.94 -21.13 -4.71
C ALA A 204 0.09 -20.32 -5.51
N VAL A 205 -0.27 -19.08 -5.83
CA VAL A 205 0.63 -18.07 -6.42
C VAL A 205 0.65 -16.84 -5.53
N PHE A 206 1.86 -16.41 -5.17
CA PHE A 206 2.17 -15.22 -4.39
C PHE A 206 2.70 -14.15 -5.35
N ILE A 207 2.08 -12.97 -5.34
CA ILE A 207 2.30 -11.90 -6.30
C ILE A 207 3.05 -10.76 -5.62
N ASP A 208 4.19 -10.35 -6.20
CA ASP A 208 4.96 -9.18 -5.77
C ASP A 208 4.52 -7.94 -6.56
N ILE A 209 3.72 -7.06 -5.95
CA ILE A 209 3.33 -5.79 -6.57
C ILE A 209 4.52 -4.82 -6.51
N ALA A 210 4.97 -4.37 -7.68
CA ALA A 210 6.15 -3.52 -7.78
C ALA A 210 5.84 -2.10 -7.30
N LYS A 211 6.51 -1.66 -6.22
CA LYS A 211 6.42 -0.29 -5.70
C LYS A 211 4.95 0.12 -5.42
N ALA A 212 4.20 -0.77 -4.77
CA ALA A 212 2.74 -0.73 -4.66
C ALA A 212 2.17 0.60 -4.16
N PHE A 213 2.70 1.14 -3.05
CA PHE A 213 2.26 2.44 -2.52
C PHE A 213 2.69 3.59 -3.42
N ASP A 214 3.90 3.54 -3.94
CA ASP A 214 4.56 4.68 -4.60
C ASP A 214 4.02 4.92 -6.02
N ARG A 215 3.28 3.95 -6.59
CA ARG A 215 2.79 4.00 -7.97
C ARG A 215 1.28 3.90 -8.12
N VAL A 216 0.53 4.08 -7.03
CA VAL A 216 -0.94 4.16 -7.08
C VAL A 216 -1.36 5.27 -8.04
N TRP A 217 -2.19 4.90 -9.02
CA TRP A 217 -2.78 5.86 -9.95
C TRP A 217 -3.87 6.67 -9.23
N ILE A 218 -3.54 7.92 -8.88
CA ILE A 218 -4.40 8.79 -8.05
C ILE A 218 -5.78 8.98 -8.69
N ASP A 219 -5.83 9.27 -9.98
CA ASP A 219 -7.08 9.49 -10.70
C ASP A 219 -7.93 8.20 -10.78
N GLY A 220 -7.30 7.04 -10.96
CA GLY A 220 -7.95 5.73 -10.84
C GLY A 220 -8.53 5.46 -9.44
N LEU A 221 -7.81 5.82 -8.38
CA LEU A 221 -8.30 5.75 -7.00
C LEU A 221 -9.53 6.65 -6.78
N ILE A 222 -9.49 7.90 -7.23
CA ILE A 222 -10.63 8.83 -7.13
C ILE A 222 -11.86 8.29 -7.87
N TYR A 223 -11.66 7.69 -9.05
CA TYR A 223 -12.73 7.01 -9.77
C TYR A 223 -13.32 5.83 -8.99
N LYS A 224 -12.48 4.99 -8.38
CA LYS A 224 -12.93 3.86 -7.55
C LYS A 224 -13.68 4.31 -6.30
N MET A 225 -13.21 5.36 -5.62
CA MET A 225 -13.93 5.97 -4.50
C MET A 225 -15.33 6.44 -4.91
N HIS A 226 -15.45 7.03 -6.10
CA HIS A 226 -16.75 7.38 -6.64
C HIS A 226 -17.63 6.14 -6.91
N LYS A 227 -17.07 5.06 -7.46
CA LYS A 227 -17.81 3.81 -7.69
C LYS A 227 -18.30 3.16 -6.39
N LEU A 228 -17.55 3.30 -5.30
CA LEU A 228 -17.95 2.87 -3.95
C LEU A 228 -18.99 3.81 -3.30
N LYS A 229 -19.52 4.79 -4.04
CA LYS A 229 -20.52 5.74 -3.53
C LYS A 229 -20.06 6.44 -2.25
N ILE A 230 -18.77 6.76 -2.15
CA ILE A 230 -18.25 7.60 -1.06
C ILE A 230 -18.76 9.03 -1.28
N PRO A 231 -19.13 9.77 -0.22
CA PRO A 231 -19.60 11.15 -0.34
C PRO A 231 -18.61 12.02 -1.13
N ARG A 232 -19.13 12.75 -2.13
CA ARG A 232 -18.30 13.53 -3.06
C ARG A 232 -17.34 14.49 -2.35
N GLN A 233 -17.78 15.11 -1.26
CA GLN A 233 -16.98 16.06 -0.50
C GLN A 233 -15.72 15.39 0.09
N LEU A 234 -15.85 14.18 0.61
CA LEU A 234 -14.73 13.39 1.10
C LEU A 234 -13.80 12.97 -0.04
N ILE A 235 -14.35 12.60 -1.20
CA ILE A 235 -13.55 12.29 -2.40
C ILE A 235 -12.71 13.51 -2.82
N LEU A 236 -13.30 14.70 -2.87
CA LEU A 236 -12.56 15.94 -3.20
C LEU A 236 -11.48 16.26 -2.17
N LEU A 237 -11.77 16.04 -0.89
CA LEU A 237 -10.78 16.22 0.17
C LEU A 237 -9.60 15.25 0.02
N ILE A 238 -9.86 13.97 -0.27
CA ILE A 238 -8.81 12.99 -0.52
C ILE A 238 -8.04 13.31 -1.82
N GLN A 239 -8.73 13.76 -2.86
CA GLN A 239 -8.09 14.23 -4.10
C GLN A 239 -7.16 15.42 -3.81
N SER A 240 -7.61 16.39 -3.01
CA SER A 240 -6.79 17.51 -2.56
C SER A 240 -5.60 17.02 -1.73
N TYR A 241 -5.79 16.05 -0.84
CA TYR A 241 -4.72 15.47 -0.03
C TYR A 241 -3.63 14.80 -0.88
N LEU A 242 -4.00 14.08 -1.94
CA LEU A 242 -3.09 13.29 -2.78
C LEU A 242 -2.41 14.10 -3.88
N LYS A 243 -3.06 15.15 -4.42
CA LYS A 243 -2.50 15.99 -5.50
C LYS A 243 -1.60 17.11 -4.99
N ASP A 244 -0.69 17.56 -5.85
CA ASP A 244 0.26 18.66 -5.63
C ASP A 244 1.13 18.44 -4.39
N ARG A 245 1.63 17.21 -4.25
CA ARG A 245 2.53 16.84 -3.17
C ARG A 245 3.98 16.97 -3.61
N SER A 246 4.81 17.30 -2.63
CA SER A 246 6.24 17.46 -2.82
C SER A 246 7.01 16.74 -1.74
N PHE A 247 8.27 16.42 -2.03
CA PHE A 247 9.16 15.81 -1.06
C PHE A 247 10.58 16.35 -1.21
N THR A 248 11.34 16.22 -0.13
CA THR A 248 12.79 16.41 -0.09
C THR A 248 13.38 15.17 0.54
N VAL A 249 14.57 14.74 0.12
CA VAL A 249 15.27 13.61 0.72
C VAL A 249 16.28 14.13 1.71
N ARG A 250 16.32 13.53 2.91
CA ARG A 250 17.31 13.86 3.93
C ARG A 250 18.32 12.73 4.09
N VAL A 251 19.60 13.06 3.89
CA VAL A 251 20.73 12.17 4.20
C VAL A 251 21.56 12.86 5.27
N GLU A 252 21.57 12.29 6.47
CA GLU A 252 22.12 12.93 7.67
C GLU A 252 21.49 14.31 7.93
N LYS A 253 22.28 15.38 7.78
CA LYS A 253 21.89 16.79 7.95
C LYS A 253 21.56 17.49 6.62
N GLU A 254 21.90 16.89 5.49
CA GLU A 254 21.72 17.50 4.17
C GLU A 254 20.34 17.16 3.59
N LEU A 255 19.74 18.14 2.91
CA LEU A 255 18.46 18.00 2.22
C LEU A 255 18.64 18.19 0.73
N SER A 256 18.00 17.32 -0.06
CA SER A 256 17.88 17.52 -1.49
C SER A 256 17.00 18.73 -1.82
N THR A 257 17.10 19.16 -3.07
CA THR A 257 16.13 20.00 -3.76
C THR A 257 14.73 19.40 -3.69
N LEU A 258 13.73 20.29 -3.77
CA LEU A 258 12.32 19.93 -3.71
C LEU A 258 11.89 19.22 -5.00
N ARG A 259 11.28 18.05 -4.86
CA ARG A 259 10.71 17.27 -5.97
C ARG A 259 9.20 17.14 -5.81
N THR A 260 8.49 16.99 -6.93
CA THR A 260 7.04 16.75 -6.95
C THR A 260 6.73 15.27 -7.15
N THR A 261 5.56 14.83 -6.72
CA THR A 261 5.04 13.47 -6.94
C THR A 261 3.82 13.50 -7.84
N GLU A 262 3.80 12.65 -8.87
CA GLU A 262 2.66 12.54 -9.80
C GLU A 262 1.72 11.38 -9.43
N ALA A 263 2.26 10.35 -8.79
CA ALA A 263 1.56 9.14 -8.41
C ALA A 263 1.94 8.68 -7.00
N GLY A 264 1.15 7.74 -6.50
CA GLY A 264 1.39 7.10 -5.23
C GLY A 264 0.61 7.68 -4.06
N VAL A 265 0.52 6.88 -3.02
CA VAL A 265 0.03 7.24 -1.69
C VAL A 265 1.22 7.35 -0.75
N VAL A 266 1.14 8.24 0.23
CA VAL A 266 2.30 8.58 1.06
C VAL A 266 2.64 7.47 2.04
N GLN A 267 3.82 6.89 1.92
CA GLN A 267 4.32 5.90 2.87
C GLN A 267 4.63 6.55 4.24
N GLY A 268 3.93 6.14 5.29
CA GLY A 268 4.06 6.71 6.64
C GLY A 268 2.97 7.70 7.03
N SER A 269 1.99 7.91 6.15
CA SER A 269 0.73 8.61 6.45
C SER A 269 -0.32 7.68 7.05
N ARG A 270 -1.38 8.24 7.62
CA ARG A 270 -2.54 7.50 8.14
C ARG A 270 -3.51 7.14 7.02
N LEU A 271 -3.72 8.06 6.06
CA LEU A 271 -4.66 7.86 4.95
C LEU A 271 -4.13 6.94 3.86
N GLY A 272 -2.81 6.90 3.65
CA GLY A 272 -2.18 6.20 2.53
C GLY A 272 -2.55 4.71 2.45
N PRO A 273 -2.40 3.93 3.53
CA PRO A 273 -2.82 2.54 3.56
C PRO A 273 -4.29 2.29 3.26
N HIS A 274 -5.18 3.10 3.83
CA HIS A 274 -6.61 2.98 3.57
C HIS A 274 -6.97 3.33 2.13
N CYS A 275 -6.33 4.35 1.57
CA CYS A 275 -6.44 4.69 0.15
C CYS A 275 -5.97 3.55 -0.75
N PHE A 276 -4.89 2.86 -0.38
CA PHE A 276 -4.42 1.68 -1.11
C PHE A 276 -5.44 0.54 -1.05
N ASN A 277 -6.01 0.25 0.13
CA ASN A 277 -7.08 -0.75 0.28
C ASN A 277 -8.29 -0.45 -0.61
N ILE A 278 -8.72 0.81 -0.68
CA ILE A 278 -9.79 1.24 -1.59
C ILE A 278 -9.37 1.04 -3.06
N PHE A 279 -8.12 1.34 -3.40
CA PHE A 279 -7.61 1.21 -4.76
C PHE A 279 -7.63 -0.23 -5.27
N ILE A 280 -7.31 -1.21 -4.44
CA ILE A 280 -7.28 -2.63 -4.84
C ILE A 280 -8.59 -3.37 -4.55
N ASN A 281 -9.60 -2.66 -4.04
CA ASN A 281 -10.83 -3.27 -3.53
C ASN A 281 -11.63 -4.06 -4.57
N ASP A 282 -11.52 -3.69 -5.85
CA ASP A 282 -12.19 -4.35 -6.97
C ASP A 282 -11.30 -5.38 -7.69
N ILE A 283 -10.27 -5.91 -7.01
CA ILE A 283 -9.46 -7.01 -7.54
C ILE A 283 -10.35 -8.18 -7.97
N CYS A 284 -10.02 -8.82 -9.09
CA CYS A 284 -10.83 -9.89 -9.67
C CYS A 284 -11.02 -11.05 -8.68
N GLN A 285 -12.21 -11.64 -8.66
CA GLN A 285 -12.56 -12.77 -7.82
C GLN A 285 -13.12 -13.88 -8.71
N MET A 286 -12.78 -15.14 -8.40
CA MET A 286 -13.28 -16.31 -9.14
C MET A 286 -13.80 -17.35 -8.15
N PRO A 287 -14.96 -17.98 -8.39
CA PRO A 287 -15.58 -18.93 -7.46
C PRO A 287 -14.66 -20.10 -7.07
N GLU A 288 -13.81 -20.55 -7.99
CA GLU A 288 -12.95 -21.72 -7.81
C GLU A 288 -11.66 -21.41 -7.05
N THR A 289 -11.45 -20.16 -6.64
CA THR A 289 -10.20 -19.70 -6.04
C THR A 289 -10.44 -18.85 -4.81
N GLN A 290 -9.43 -18.77 -3.96
CA GLN A 290 -9.44 -17.92 -2.78
C GLN A 290 -8.35 -16.86 -2.85
N LEU A 291 -8.73 -15.65 -2.45
CA LEU A 291 -7.82 -14.53 -2.27
C LEU A 291 -7.40 -14.41 -0.80
N ALA A 292 -6.11 -14.19 -0.60
CA ALA A 292 -5.55 -13.71 0.65
C ALA A 292 -4.72 -12.46 0.34
N LEU A 293 -5.22 -11.30 0.78
CA LEU A 293 -4.58 -10.00 0.58
C LEU A 293 -4.13 -9.44 1.93
N PHE A 294 -2.93 -8.91 1.95
CA PHE A 294 -2.45 -8.06 3.02
C PHE A 294 -1.67 -6.93 2.36
N VAL A 295 -2.38 -5.85 2.04
CA VAL A 295 -1.79 -4.70 1.33
C VAL A 295 -1.21 -5.17 -0.02
N ASP A 296 0.11 -5.07 -0.21
CA ASP A 296 0.83 -5.44 -1.42
C ASP A 296 1.12 -6.95 -1.51
N ASP A 297 1.11 -7.66 -0.39
CA ASP A 297 1.22 -9.12 -0.35
C ASP A 297 -0.11 -9.74 -0.81
N THR A 298 -0.11 -10.31 -2.02
CA THR A 298 -1.29 -10.94 -2.63
C THR A 298 -1.03 -12.41 -2.88
N ALA A 299 -1.91 -13.29 -2.38
CA ALA A 299 -1.90 -14.71 -2.67
C ALA A 299 -3.24 -15.16 -3.27
N ILE A 300 -3.15 -15.99 -4.31
CA ILE A 300 -4.30 -16.62 -4.97
C ILE A 300 -4.11 -18.12 -4.88
N MET A 301 -5.13 -18.83 -4.41
CA MET A 301 -5.08 -20.26 -4.18
C MET A 301 -6.26 -20.98 -4.81
N CYS A 302 -6.04 -22.19 -5.28
CA CYS A 302 -7.08 -23.12 -5.72
C CYS A 302 -6.83 -24.48 -5.07
N THR A 303 -7.84 -25.00 -4.37
CA THR A 303 -7.78 -26.28 -3.65
C THR A 303 -8.75 -27.27 -4.25
N GLY A 304 -8.30 -28.50 -4.44
CA GLY A 304 -9.13 -29.57 -5.00
C GLY A 304 -8.38 -30.88 -5.18
N PRO A 305 -9.10 -31.99 -5.43
CA PRO A 305 -8.51 -33.32 -5.57
C PRO A 305 -7.63 -33.45 -6.82
N ASN A 306 -7.98 -32.73 -7.90
CA ASN A 306 -7.24 -32.77 -9.16
C ASN A 306 -6.30 -31.56 -9.28
N GLY A 307 -5.01 -31.79 -9.02
CA GLY A 307 -3.99 -30.73 -9.10
C GLY A 307 -3.88 -30.05 -10.47
N ALA A 308 -4.15 -30.75 -11.58
CA ALA A 308 -4.11 -30.15 -12.91
C ALA A 308 -5.30 -29.19 -13.12
N LEU A 309 -6.50 -29.58 -12.65
CA LEU A 309 -7.67 -28.71 -12.66
C LEU A 309 -7.46 -27.48 -11.76
N ASN A 310 -6.84 -27.65 -10.59
CA ASN A 310 -6.54 -26.53 -9.69
C ASN A 310 -5.63 -25.50 -10.37
N VAL A 311 -4.61 -25.95 -11.11
CA VAL A 311 -3.74 -25.06 -11.88
C VAL A 311 -4.49 -24.41 -13.05
N ALA A 312 -5.38 -25.13 -13.73
CA ALA A 312 -6.19 -24.56 -14.80
C ALA A 312 -7.10 -23.43 -14.29
N ASN A 313 -7.78 -23.65 -13.16
CA ASN A 313 -8.61 -22.63 -12.49
C ASN A 313 -7.76 -21.45 -12.00
N LEU A 314 -6.59 -21.72 -11.44
CA LEU A 314 -5.65 -20.69 -11.03
C LEU A 314 -5.18 -19.84 -12.21
N ASN A 315 -4.83 -20.46 -13.34
CA ASN A 315 -4.45 -19.75 -14.57
C ASN A 315 -5.61 -18.92 -15.15
N LYS A 316 -6.85 -19.40 -15.05
CA LYS A 316 -8.04 -18.63 -15.45
C LYS A 316 -8.17 -17.36 -14.60
N HIS A 317 -7.96 -17.46 -13.28
CA HIS A 317 -7.92 -16.29 -12.40
C HIS A 317 -6.76 -15.36 -12.77
N LEU A 318 -5.54 -15.88 -12.91
CA LEU A 318 -4.36 -15.06 -13.25
C LEU A 318 -4.55 -14.31 -14.56
N ALA A 319 -5.22 -14.89 -15.57
CA ALA A 319 -5.55 -14.20 -16.81
C ALA A 319 -6.52 -13.02 -16.62
N GLU A 320 -7.53 -13.14 -15.75
CA GLU A 320 -8.40 -12.01 -15.39
C GLU A 320 -7.66 -10.96 -14.56
N LEU A 321 -6.75 -11.40 -13.69
CA LEU A 321 -5.89 -10.51 -12.92
C LEU A 321 -4.99 -9.69 -13.85
N GLU A 322 -4.38 -10.29 -14.87
CA GLU A 322 -3.55 -9.58 -15.86
C GLU A 322 -4.31 -8.42 -16.50
N LYS A 323 -5.56 -8.66 -16.92
CA LYS A 323 -6.43 -7.61 -17.48
C LYS A 323 -6.70 -6.50 -16.47
N TRP A 324 -6.98 -6.88 -15.22
CA TRP A 324 -7.22 -5.92 -14.13
C TRP A 324 -5.96 -5.09 -13.79
N LEU A 325 -4.78 -5.71 -13.76
CA LEU A 325 -3.50 -5.05 -13.53
C LEU A 325 -3.21 -4.00 -14.60
N ILE A 326 -3.40 -4.34 -15.89
CA ILE A 326 -3.23 -3.41 -17.01
C ILE A 326 -4.24 -2.26 -16.89
N ARG A 327 -5.52 -2.59 -16.66
CA ARG A 327 -6.62 -1.62 -16.53
C ARG A 327 -6.34 -0.54 -15.49
N TRP A 328 -5.76 -0.93 -14.36
CA TRP A 328 -5.52 -0.05 -13.22
C TRP A 328 -4.07 0.40 -13.07
N LYS A 329 -3.24 0.17 -14.09
CA LYS A 329 -1.82 0.58 -14.12
C LYS A 329 -1.02 0.03 -12.94
N ILE A 330 -1.29 -1.20 -12.54
CA ILE A 330 -0.56 -1.89 -11.47
C ILE A 330 0.49 -2.79 -12.10
N LYS A 331 1.75 -2.50 -11.81
CA LYS A 331 2.89 -3.31 -12.27
C LYS A 331 3.25 -4.34 -11.22
N ILE A 332 3.56 -5.55 -11.66
CA ILE A 332 4.08 -6.64 -10.81
C ILE A 332 5.54 -6.93 -11.15
N ASN A 333 6.28 -7.48 -10.20
CA ASN A 333 7.59 -8.05 -10.44
C ASN A 333 7.45 -9.56 -10.65
N VAL A 334 7.25 -9.97 -11.91
CA VAL A 334 6.99 -11.37 -12.28
C VAL A 334 8.10 -12.30 -11.77
N ASP A 335 9.34 -11.85 -11.80
CA ASP A 335 10.51 -12.67 -11.40
C ASP A 335 10.58 -12.90 -9.89
N LYS A 336 9.86 -12.09 -9.10
CA LYS A 336 9.72 -12.27 -7.65
C LYS A 336 8.42 -12.96 -7.25
N CYS A 337 7.47 -13.13 -8.18
CA CYS A 337 6.30 -13.94 -7.91
C CYS A 337 6.72 -15.39 -7.63
N GLN A 338 6.07 -16.03 -6.68
CA GLN A 338 6.39 -17.41 -6.29
C GLN A 338 5.16 -18.28 -6.42
N ALA A 339 5.33 -19.50 -6.91
CA ALA A 339 4.28 -20.51 -6.94
C ALA A 339 4.66 -21.67 -6.02
N ILE A 340 3.70 -22.19 -5.27
CA ILE A 340 3.89 -23.39 -4.44
C ILE A 340 2.66 -24.29 -4.57
N CYS A 341 2.91 -25.60 -4.68
CA CYS A 341 1.86 -26.61 -4.73
C CYS A 341 1.88 -27.38 -3.41
N PHE A 342 1.05 -26.95 -2.47
CA PHE A 342 0.85 -27.64 -1.20
C PHE A 342 0.18 -28.99 -1.48
N SER A 343 0.97 -30.06 -1.42
CA SER A 343 0.51 -31.41 -1.76
C SER A 343 1.42 -32.47 -1.15
N ARG A 344 0.82 -33.59 -0.74
CA ARG A 344 1.54 -34.80 -0.30
C ARG A 344 1.98 -35.68 -1.48
N ALA A 345 1.42 -35.48 -2.68
CA ALA A 345 1.74 -36.27 -3.87
C ALA A 345 3.19 -36.03 -4.33
N ARG A 346 3.83 -37.00 -5.00
CA ARG A 346 5.18 -36.79 -5.56
C ARG A 346 5.15 -36.01 -6.88
N LYS A 347 4.22 -36.36 -7.77
CA LYS A 347 4.05 -35.72 -9.07
C LYS A 347 3.35 -34.38 -8.93
N LEU A 348 3.98 -33.33 -9.44
CA LEU A 348 3.41 -31.98 -9.47
C LEU A 348 2.67 -31.76 -10.80
N PRO A 349 1.56 -31.00 -10.79
CA PRO A 349 0.93 -30.54 -12.03
C PRO A 349 1.85 -29.53 -12.75
N PRO A 350 1.54 -29.18 -14.02
CA PRO A 350 2.24 -28.10 -14.69
C PRO A 350 2.23 -26.81 -13.85
N PRO A 351 3.29 -26.00 -13.88
CA PRO A 351 3.34 -24.74 -13.15
C PRO A 351 2.34 -23.71 -13.71
N PRO A 352 1.84 -22.79 -12.85
CA PRO A 352 0.97 -21.70 -13.29
C PRO A 352 1.75 -20.68 -14.12
N LYS A 353 1.02 -19.86 -14.87
CA LYS A 353 1.57 -18.83 -15.74
C LYS A 353 0.96 -17.47 -15.43
N LEU A 354 1.80 -16.44 -15.50
CA LEU A 354 1.42 -15.03 -15.33
C LEU A 354 2.15 -14.20 -16.40
N PHE A 355 1.40 -13.41 -17.17
CA PHE A 355 1.83 -12.74 -18.40
C PHE A 355 2.52 -13.69 -19.37
N ARG A 356 1.94 -14.89 -19.54
CA ARG A 356 2.49 -16.01 -20.34
C ARG A 356 3.86 -16.53 -19.88
N ARG A 357 4.42 -16.00 -18.78
CA ARG A 357 5.66 -16.50 -18.17
C ARG A 357 5.31 -17.55 -17.13
N THR A 358 6.04 -18.66 -17.17
CA THR A 358 5.88 -19.73 -16.19
C THR A 358 6.42 -19.29 -14.84
N ILE A 359 5.63 -19.45 -13.78
CA ILE A 359 6.10 -19.28 -12.40
C ILE A 359 6.46 -20.67 -11.87
N PRO A 360 7.75 -21.02 -11.77
CA PRO A 360 8.17 -22.37 -11.37
C PRO A 360 7.70 -22.69 -9.95
N TRP A 361 7.43 -23.98 -9.70
CA TRP A 361 7.12 -24.45 -8.35
C TRP A 361 8.33 -24.30 -7.43
N CYS A 362 8.14 -23.60 -6.33
CA CYS A 362 9.07 -23.54 -5.22
C CYS A 362 8.70 -24.61 -4.18
N ASN A 363 9.70 -25.09 -3.43
CA ASN A 363 9.48 -25.99 -2.29
C ASN A 363 9.04 -25.23 -1.02
N GLU A 364 9.26 -23.92 -1.01
CA GLU A 364 8.93 -23.02 0.08
C GLU A 364 8.63 -21.63 -0.45
N THR A 365 7.87 -20.86 0.32
CA THR A 365 7.56 -19.45 0.06
C THR A 365 7.56 -18.67 1.37
N LYS A 366 7.86 -17.36 1.31
CA LYS A 366 7.74 -16.48 2.47
C LYS A 366 6.49 -15.62 2.31
N TYR A 367 5.57 -15.72 3.26
CA TYR A 367 4.34 -14.92 3.27
C TYR A 367 4.11 -14.36 4.67
N LEU A 368 3.90 -13.04 4.77
CA LEU A 368 3.66 -12.32 6.03
C LEU A 368 4.66 -12.64 7.15
N GLY A 369 5.93 -12.84 6.76
CA GLY A 369 7.03 -13.13 7.69
C GLY A 369 7.28 -14.62 7.98
N ILE A 370 6.36 -15.51 7.61
CA ILE A 370 6.48 -16.96 7.85
C ILE A 370 6.95 -17.68 6.58
N THR A 371 7.87 -18.62 6.74
CA THR A 371 8.30 -19.52 5.65
C THR A 371 7.41 -20.75 5.64
N LEU A 372 6.65 -20.93 4.57
CA LEU A 372 5.73 -22.05 4.36
C LEU A 372 6.37 -23.04 3.40
N ASP A 373 6.58 -24.26 3.86
CA ASP A 373 7.01 -25.36 3.00
C ASP A 373 5.82 -26.11 2.40
N ARG A 374 6.10 -26.89 1.36
CA ARG A 374 5.11 -27.67 0.60
C ARG A 374 4.17 -28.54 1.46
N LYS A 375 4.64 -29.01 2.62
CA LYS A 375 3.90 -29.90 3.52
C LYS A 375 3.39 -29.18 4.76
N LEU A 376 3.55 -27.85 4.84
CA LEU A 376 3.28 -27.02 6.01
C LEU A 376 3.91 -27.59 7.30
N THR A 377 5.15 -28.06 7.23
CA THR A 377 5.87 -28.56 8.42
C THR A 377 6.55 -27.46 9.23
N TYR A 378 6.74 -26.29 8.62
CA TYR A 378 7.44 -25.12 9.18
C TYR A 378 8.90 -25.39 9.58
N LYS A 379 9.48 -26.53 9.20
CA LYS A 379 10.83 -26.95 9.63
C LYS A 379 11.87 -25.88 9.36
N LYS A 380 11.92 -25.37 8.12
CA LYS A 380 12.91 -24.36 7.75
C LYS A 380 12.67 -23.02 8.44
N HIS A 381 11.41 -22.65 8.68
CA HIS A 381 11.08 -21.45 9.44
C HIS A 381 11.65 -21.54 10.85
N ILE A 382 11.39 -22.67 11.54
CA ILE A 382 11.89 -22.94 12.88
C ILE A 382 13.42 -22.92 12.89
N THR A 383 14.08 -23.64 11.97
CA THR A 383 15.55 -23.66 11.86
C THR A 383 16.14 -22.27 11.62
N ASN A 384 15.50 -21.44 10.81
CA ASN A 384 16.00 -20.09 10.55
C ASN A 384 15.83 -19.16 11.75
N ILE A 385 14.77 -19.33 12.54
CA ILE A 385 14.58 -18.56 13.78
C ILE A 385 15.61 -19.00 14.81
N THR A 386 15.79 -20.31 15.03
CA THR A 386 16.72 -20.82 16.05
C THR A 386 18.19 -20.57 15.76
N LYS A 387 18.56 -20.30 14.50
CA LYS A 387 19.92 -19.86 14.13
C LYS A 387 20.21 -18.37 14.38
N ASN A 388 19.16 -17.57 14.56
CA ASN A 388 19.28 -16.12 14.80
C ASN A 388 19.17 -15.76 16.30
N PHE A 389 19.00 -16.78 17.15
CA PHE A 389 19.27 -16.75 18.58
C PHE A 389 20.57 -17.50 18.84
#